data_AF-A0A218WPN8-F1
#
_entry.id   AF-A0A218WPN8-F1
#
_cell.length_a   1.000
_cell.length_b   1.000
_cell.length_c   1.000
_cell.angle_alpha   90.00
_cell.angle_beta   90.00
_cell.angle_gamma   90.00
#
_symmetry.space_group_name_H-M   'P 1'
#
loop_
_entity.id
_entity.type
_entity.pdbx_description
1 polymer ?
#
loop_
_entity_poly.entity_id
_entity_poly.type
_entity_poly.pdbx_seq_one_letter_code
_entity_poly.pdbx_strand_id
1 'polypeptide(L)'
;MSQSKKKLYVTLSCILLFLVGAILFLSFRSLGSDSERHSLIRSSCSSTLYPDLFFSAISSSSVRSREMKTLKDVIRGALEHTVLSTRHNYFNIKKKLASRALLTARGKTALDDCLSMVDQTLDEIRETLQDLKDYPNTNR
;
A
#
# COMPACT_ATOMS: atom_id res chain seq x y z
N MET A 1 47.40 37.65 1.42
CA MET A 1 46.08 37.06 1.05
C MET A 1 44.96 37.92 1.66
N SER A 2 44.18 38.62 0.83
CA SER A 2 43.23 39.68 1.26
C SER A 2 42.15 39.18 2.24
N GLN A 3 41.89 39.96 3.31
CA GLN A 3 40.89 39.69 4.37
C GLN A 3 39.51 39.29 3.82
N SER A 4 39.11 39.89 2.70
CA SER A 4 37.84 39.63 2.03
C SER A 4 37.73 38.21 1.47
N LYS A 5 38.86 37.64 1.00
CA LYS A 5 38.91 36.25 0.49
C LYS A 5 38.78 35.22 1.61
N LYS A 6 39.32 35.53 2.80
CA LYS A 6 39.19 34.65 3.99
C LYS A 6 37.74 34.61 4.49
N LYS A 7 37.07 35.76 4.55
CA LYS A 7 35.64 35.84 4.90
C LYS A 7 34.77 35.06 3.91
N LEU A 8 35.06 35.16 2.62
CA LEU A 8 34.35 34.42 1.57
C LEU A 8 34.52 32.89 1.71
N TYR A 9 35.74 32.41 1.98
CA TYR A 9 36.01 30.99 2.21
C TYR A 9 35.28 30.45 3.45
N VAL A 10 35.25 31.21 4.54
CA VAL A 10 34.54 30.82 5.77
C VAL A 10 33.04 30.73 5.51
N THR A 11 32.44 31.72 4.82
CA THR A 11 31.01 31.67 4.48
C THR A 11 30.66 30.51 3.56
N LEU A 12 31.49 30.22 2.56
CA LEU A 12 31.26 29.10 1.65
C LEU A 12 31.33 27.75 2.38
N SER A 13 32.30 27.61 3.30
CA SER A 13 32.46 26.44 4.14
C SER A 13 31.25 26.23 5.09
N CYS A 14 30.76 27.29 5.73
CA CYS A 14 29.57 27.20 6.59
C CYS A 14 28.31 26.79 5.80
N ILE A 15 28.11 27.33 4.60
CA ILE A 15 26.98 26.95 3.74
C ILE A 15 27.10 25.48 3.35
N LEU A 16 28.29 25.02 2.98
CA LEU A 16 28.53 23.62 2.62
C LEU A 16 28.22 22.68 3.79
N LEU A 17 28.69 23.00 5.00
CA LEU A 17 28.41 22.22 6.20
C LEU A 17 26.92 22.18 6.54
N PHE A 18 26.22 23.31 6.38
CA PHE A 18 24.79 23.38 6.61
C PHE A 18 24.00 22.51 5.62
N LEU A 19 24.37 22.53 4.34
CA LEU A 19 23.74 21.71 3.30
C LEU A 19 23.95 20.21 3.57
N VAL A 20 25.17 19.79 3.91
CA VAL A 20 25.48 18.39 4.26
C VAL A 20 24.69 17.97 5.51
N GLY A 21 24.67 18.81 6.54
CA GLY A 21 23.89 18.57 7.75
C GLY A 21 22.39 18.42 7.47
N ALA A 22 21.82 19.27 6.62
CA ALA A 22 20.42 19.20 6.22
C ALA A 22 20.11 17.90 5.46
N ILE A 23 20.98 17.47 4.54
CA ILE A 23 20.81 16.21 3.78
C ILE A 23 20.86 14.99 4.71
N LEU A 24 21.81 14.96 5.64
CA LEU A 24 21.93 13.88 6.63
C LEU A 24 20.71 13.84 7.56
N PHE A 25 20.25 14.99 8.01
CA PHE A 25 19.07 15.10 8.87
C PHE A 25 17.78 14.65 8.19
N LEU A 26 17.57 15.03 6.93
CA LEU A 26 16.42 14.57 6.14
C LEU A 26 16.45 13.06 5.92
N SER A 27 17.62 12.51 5.61
CA SER A 27 17.82 11.06 5.45
C SER A 27 17.50 10.29 6.74
N PHE A 28 17.95 10.80 7.89
CA PHE A 28 17.70 10.17 9.19
C PHE A 28 16.21 10.16 9.56
N ARG A 29 15.49 11.26 9.27
CA ARG A 29 14.03 11.32 9.44
C ARG A 29 13.29 10.33 8.55
N SER A 30 13.72 10.18 7.29
CA SER A 30 13.12 9.21 6.38
C SER A 30 13.24 7.79 6.93
N LEU A 31 14.44 7.39 7.35
CA LEU A 31 14.72 6.04 7.85
C LEU A 31 13.91 5.70 9.12
N GLY A 32 13.81 6.64 10.07
CA GLY A 32 13.00 6.45 11.27
C GLY A 32 11.52 6.23 10.93
N SER A 33 10.99 7.02 10.00
CA SER A 33 9.60 6.89 9.57
C SER A 33 9.32 5.59 8.81
N ASP A 34 10.27 5.09 8.02
CA ASP A 34 10.14 3.79 7.35
C ASP A 34 10.11 2.63 8.36
N SER A 35 10.93 2.71 9.41
CA SER A 35 10.97 1.70 10.47
C SER A 35 9.66 1.62 11.25
N GLU A 36 9.06 2.76 11.61
CA GLU A 36 7.78 2.82 12.32
C GLU A 36 6.61 2.30 11.47
N ARG A 37 6.60 2.62 10.17
CA ARG A 37 5.61 2.06 9.23
C ARG A 37 5.76 0.56 9.09
N HIS A 38 6.99 0.09 8.92
CA HIS A 38 7.27 -1.33 8.78
C HIS A 38 6.86 -2.10 10.05
N SER A 39 7.07 -1.54 11.24
CA SER A 39 6.62 -2.16 12.50
C SER A 39 5.10 -2.15 12.64
N LEU A 40 4.42 -1.05 12.28
CA LEU A 40 2.95 -0.96 12.26
C LEU A 40 2.33 -2.00 11.32
N ILE A 41 2.85 -2.11 10.10
CA ILE A 41 2.35 -3.10 9.13
C ILE A 41 2.61 -4.50 9.70
N ARG A 42 3.84 -4.80 10.15
CA ARG A 42 4.21 -6.11 10.69
C ARG A 42 3.33 -6.53 11.87
N SER A 43 3.07 -5.63 12.82
CA SER A 43 2.21 -5.91 13.97
C SER A 43 0.77 -6.16 13.53
N SER A 44 0.26 -5.37 12.57
CA SER A 44 -1.06 -5.58 11.97
C SER A 44 -1.17 -6.94 11.26
N CYS A 45 -0.11 -7.40 10.57
CA CYS A 45 -0.10 -8.70 9.90
C CYS A 45 -0.13 -9.87 10.89
N SER A 46 0.46 -9.70 12.07
CA SER A 46 0.72 -10.80 13.01
C SER A 46 -0.54 -11.46 13.58
N SER A 47 -1.67 -10.74 13.58
CA SER A 47 -2.97 -11.25 14.01
C SER A 47 -3.81 -11.87 12.88
N THR A 48 -3.29 -11.90 11.65
CA THR A 48 -3.98 -12.47 10.49
C THR A 48 -3.71 -13.97 10.33
N LEU A 49 -4.56 -14.66 9.56
CA LEU A 49 -4.39 -16.09 9.25
C LEU A 49 -3.13 -16.40 8.43
N TYR A 50 -2.71 -15.46 7.56
CA TYR A 50 -1.54 -15.60 6.69
C TYR A 50 -0.63 -14.36 6.78
N PRO A 51 0.15 -14.20 7.86
CA PRO A 51 0.91 -12.98 8.14
C PRO A 51 1.88 -12.58 7.03
N ASP A 52 2.64 -13.54 6.49
CA ASP A 52 3.65 -13.26 5.45
C ASP A 52 3.02 -12.89 4.11
N LEU A 53 1.87 -13.51 3.78
CA LEU A 53 1.12 -13.20 2.57
C LEU A 53 0.54 -11.79 2.66
N PHE A 54 -0.09 -11.45 3.79
CA PHE A 54 -0.66 -10.13 4.02
C PHE A 54 0.43 -9.04 4.00
N PHE A 55 1.55 -9.28 4.69
CA PHE A 55 2.69 -8.36 4.68
C PHE A 55 3.19 -8.11 3.24
N SER A 56 3.38 -9.18 2.46
CA SER A 56 3.87 -9.09 1.09
C SER A 56 2.88 -8.38 0.16
N ALA A 57 1.59 -8.69 0.29
CA ALA A 57 0.53 -8.07 -0.51
C ALA A 57 0.50 -6.55 -0.31
N ILE A 58 0.56 -6.09 0.95
CA ILE A 58 0.49 -4.66 1.26
C ILE A 58 1.80 -3.93 0.95
N SER A 59 2.94 -4.58 1.17
CA SER A 59 4.26 -3.97 0.93
C SER A 59 4.63 -3.90 -0.55
N SER A 60 3.95 -4.67 -1.42
CA SER A 60 4.24 -4.74 -2.86
C SER A 60 4.06 -3.39 -3.58
N SER A 61 3.18 -2.51 -3.11
CA SER A 61 3.04 -1.15 -3.63
C SER A 61 3.76 -0.15 -2.71
N SER A 62 5.02 0.13 -3.01
CA SER A 62 5.91 1.00 -2.21
C SER A 62 5.41 2.43 -2.01
N VAL A 63 4.49 2.91 -2.86
CA VAL A 63 3.84 4.22 -2.70
C VAL A 63 2.75 4.15 -1.63
N ARG A 64 1.87 3.15 -1.70
CA ARG A 64 0.75 2.98 -0.76
C ARG A 64 1.24 2.64 0.64
N SER A 65 2.27 1.81 0.77
CA SER A 65 2.83 1.44 2.08
C SER A 65 3.50 2.62 2.80
N ARG A 66 4.01 3.62 2.07
CA ARG A 66 4.59 4.84 2.67
C ARG A 66 3.54 5.79 3.25
N GLU A 67 2.30 5.71 2.78
CA GLU A 67 1.21 6.58 3.23
C GLU A 67 0.51 6.04 4.49
N MET A 68 0.74 4.76 4.84
CA MET A 68 0.12 4.12 6.00
C MET A 68 0.72 4.64 7.30
N LYS A 69 -0.11 5.27 8.14
CA LYS A 69 0.30 5.78 9.46
C LYS A 69 -0.54 5.23 10.60
N THR A 70 -1.70 4.65 10.27
CA THR A 70 -2.67 4.15 11.24
C THR A 70 -3.12 2.74 10.85
N LEU A 71 -3.70 2.01 11.81
CA LEU A 71 -4.34 0.71 11.54
C LEU A 71 -5.46 0.86 10.49
N LYS A 72 -6.20 1.97 10.51
CA LYS A 72 -7.23 2.27 9.51
C LYS A 72 -6.64 2.35 8.10
N ASP A 73 -5.46 2.93 7.94
CA ASP A 73 -4.78 2.98 6.64
C ASP A 73 -4.35 1.59 6.17
N VAL A 74 -3.88 0.74 7.08
CA VAL A 74 -3.55 -0.66 6.78
C VAL A 74 -4.79 -1.43 6.34
N ILE A 75 -5.92 -1.30 7.05
CA ILE A 75 -7.20 -1.92 6.69
C ILE A 75 -7.67 -1.41 5.32
N ARG A 76 -7.62 -0.09 5.09
CA ARG A 76 -7.98 0.51 3.79
C ARG A 76 -7.12 -0.06 2.68
N GLY A 77 -5.80 -0.11 2.86
CA GLY A 77 -4.88 -0.66 1.87
C GLY A 77 -5.14 -2.13 1.57
N ALA A 78 -5.50 -2.92 2.59
CA ALA A 78 -5.91 -4.31 2.41
C ALA A 78 -7.20 -4.42 1.57
N LEU A 79 -8.23 -3.63 1.89
CA LEU A 79 -9.49 -3.61 1.14
C LEU A 79 -9.27 -3.18 -0.32
N GLU A 80 -8.50 -2.11 -0.57
CA GLU A 80 -8.16 -1.66 -1.92
C GLU A 80 -7.41 -2.73 -2.71
N HIS A 81 -6.44 -3.41 -2.08
CA HIS A 81 -5.74 -4.53 -2.71
C HIS A 81 -6.72 -5.64 -3.08
N THR A 82 -7.65 -6.00 -2.18
CA THR A 82 -8.70 -6.98 -2.46
C THR A 82 -9.60 -6.55 -3.61
N VAL A 83 -10.04 -5.28 -3.69
CA VAL A 83 -10.80 -4.77 -4.85
C VAL A 83 -10.05 -5.02 -6.16
N LEU A 84 -8.76 -4.70 -6.21
CA LEU A 84 -7.94 -4.90 -7.41
C LEU A 84 -7.84 -6.38 -7.79
N SER A 85 -7.57 -7.26 -6.82
CA SER A 85 -7.48 -8.71 -7.03
C SER A 85 -8.83 -9.31 -7.48
N THR A 86 -9.93 -8.96 -6.81
CA THR A 86 -11.28 -9.44 -7.13
C THR A 86 -11.72 -8.94 -8.51
N ARG A 87 -11.42 -7.68 -8.86
CA ARG A 87 -11.69 -7.13 -10.19
C ARG A 87 -10.91 -7.89 -11.26
N HIS A 88 -9.65 -8.22 -11.01
CA HIS A 88 -8.86 -9.01 -11.95
C HIS A 88 -9.45 -10.43 -12.13
N ASN A 89 -9.89 -11.06 -11.04
CA ASN A 89 -10.59 -12.35 -11.10
C ASN A 89 -11.88 -12.27 -11.94
N TYR A 90 -12.69 -11.24 -11.73
CA TYR A 90 -13.91 -11.02 -12.53
C TYR A 90 -13.61 -11.00 -14.03
N PHE A 91 -12.64 -10.19 -14.46
CA PHE A 91 -12.29 -10.09 -15.88
C PHE A 91 -11.69 -11.39 -16.43
N ASN A 92 -10.91 -12.12 -15.62
CA ASN A 92 -10.34 -13.40 -16.03
C ASN A 92 -11.43 -14.46 -16.22
N ILE A 93 -12.38 -14.57 -15.30
CA ILE A 93 -13.53 -15.48 -15.41
C ILE A 93 -14.38 -15.11 -16.64
N LYS A 94 -14.74 -13.83 -16.77
CA LYS A 94 -15.51 -13.32 -17.92
C LYS A 94 -14.81 -13.61 -19.25
N LYS A 95 -13.49 -13.44 -19.33
CA LYS A 95 -12.68 -13.77 -20.51
C LYS A 95 -12.69 -15.27 -20.80
N LYS A 96 -12.63 -16.13 -19.77
CA LYS A 96 -12.71 -17.59 -19.95
C LYS A 96 -14.07 -18.02 -20.47
N LEU A 97 -15.16 -17.47 -19.93
CA LEU A 97 -16.52 -17.69 -20.41
C LEU A 97 -16.73 -17.23 -21.87
N ALA A 98 -16.18 -16.08 -22.24
CA ALA A 98 -16.26 -15.55 -23.61
C ALA A 98 -15.32 -16.25 -24.60
N SER A 99 -14.32 -16.99 -24.11
CA SER A 99 -13.38 -17.70 -24.98
C SER A 99 -14.05 -18.90 -25.65
N ARG A 100 -13.58 -19.28 -26.84
CA ARG A 100 -14.00 -20.53 -27.52
C ARG A 100 -13.44 -21.80 -26.85
N ALA A 101 -12.98 -21.71 -25.61
CA ALA A 101 -12.55 -22.88 -24.86
C ALA A 101 -13.73 -23.84 -24.68
N LEU A 102 -13.48 -25.13 -24.92
CA LEU A 102 -14.47 -26.17 -24.73
C LEU A 102 -14.69 -26.42 -23.24
N LEU A 103 -15.51 -25.56 -22.62
CA LEU A 103 -16.06 -25.77 -21.29
C LEU A 103 -17.26 -26.72 -21.40
N THR A 104 -17.33 -27.70 -20.49
CA THR A 104 -18.55 -28.50 -20.31
C THR A 104 -19.69 -27.60 -19.87
N ALA A 105 -20.94 -28.03 -20.06
CA ALA A 105 -22.11 -27.28 -19.59
C ALA A 105 -22.00 -26.95 -18.09
N ARG A 106 -21.62 -27.95 -17.28
CA ARG A 106 -21.35 -27.78 -15.84
C ARG A 106 -20.25 -26.76 -15.56
N GLY A 107 -19.17 -26.77 -16.33
CA GLY A 107 -18.06 -25.82 -16.17
C GLY A 107 -18.48 -24.38 -16.51
N LYS A 108 -19.36 -24.18 -17.48
CA LYS A 108 -19.93 -22.87 -17.79
C LYS A 108 -20.80 -22.36 -16.64
N THR A 109 -21.75 -23.17 -16.17
CA THR A 109 -22.61 -22.81 -15.03
C THR A 109 -21.80 -22.47 -13.80
N ALA A 110 -20.80 -23.28 -13.44
CA ALA A 110 -19.95 -22.99 -12.29
C ALA A 110 -19.19 -21.67 -12.42
N LEU A 111 -18.72 -21.32 -13.63
CA LEU A 111 -18.05 -20.04 -13.86
C LEU A 111 -19.02 -18.85 -13.86
N ASP A 112 -20.25 -19.01 -14.33
CA ASP A 112 -21.30 -17.99 -14.22
C ASP A 112 -21.66 -17.74 -12.75
N ASP A 113 -21.82 -18.80 -11.94
CA ASP A 113 -22.05 -18.70 -10.50
C ASP A 113 -20.88 -17.99 -9.79
N CYS A 114 -19.63 -18.37 -10.13
CA CYS A 114 -18.45 -17.66 -9.64
C CYS A 114 -18.43 -16.19 -10.05
N LEU A 115 -18.81 -15.87 -11.30
CA LEU A 115 -18.82 -14.50 -11.78
C LEU A 115 -19.82 -13.64 -11.01
N SER A 116 -21.02 -14.18 -10.73
CA SER A 116 -22.04 -13.51 -9.91
C SER A 116 -21.55 -13.27 -8.49
N MET A 117 -20.91 -14.26 -7.87
CA MET A 117 -20.37 -14.13 -6.51
C MET A 117 -19.23 -13.11 -6.44
N VAL A 118 -18.35 -13.10 -7.45
CA VAL A 118 -17.23 -12.14 -7.53
C VAL A 118 -17.74 -10.71 -7.76
N ASP A 119 -18.82 -10.52 -8.52
CA ASP A 119 -19.47 -9.22 -8.72
C ASP A 119 -20.06 -8.69 -7.40
N GLN A 120 -20.85 -9.52 -6.71
CA GLN A 120 -21.38 -9.19 -5.38
C GLN A 120 -20.25 -8.87 -4.38
N THR A 121 -19.18 -9.67 -4.38
CA THR A 121 -18.01 -9.43 -3.53
C THR A 121 -17.37 -8.06 -3.80
N LEU A 122 -17.33 -7.61 -5.07
CA LEU A 122 -16.79 -6.29 -5.40
C LEU A 122 -17.64 -5.16 -4.80
N ASP A 123 -18.96 -5.32 -4.80
CA ASP A 123 -19.86 -4.32 -4.26
C ASP A 123 -19.80 -4.27 -2.74
N GLU A 124 -19.80 -5.42 -2.07
CA GLU A 124 -19.65 -5.52 -0.60
C GLU A 124 -18.32 -4.90 -0.12
N ILE A 125 -17.20 -5.15 -0.81
CA ILE A 125 -15.92 -4.55 -0.43
C ILE A 125 -15.92 -3.03 -0.66
N ARG A 126 -16.59 -2.54 -1.72
CA ARG A 126 -16.70 -1.10 -1.96
C ARG A 126 -17.57 -0.40 -0.92
N GLU A 127 -18.65 -1.04 -0.50
CA GLU A 127 -19.49 -0.57 0.61
C GLU A 127 -18.68 -0.53 1.91
N THR A 128 -17.95 -1.60 2.22
CA THR A 128 -17.04 -1.65 3.37
C THR A 128 -16.00 -0.52 3.34
N LEU A 129 -15.50 -0.15 2.15
CA LEU A 129 -14.60 1.00 2.00
C LEU A 129 -15.29 2.34 2.29
N GLN A 130 -16.58 2.49 2.00
CA GLN A 130 -17.36 3.67 2.40
C GLN A 130 -17.56 3.68 3.91
N ASP A 131 -18.01 2.58 4.50
CA ASP A 131 -18.21 2.45 5.94
C ASP A 131 -16.93 2.73 6.73
N LEU A 132 -15.79 2.28 6.19
CA LEU A 132 -14.49 2.55 6.79
C LEU A 132 -14.22 4.06 6.87
N LYS A 133 -14.75 4.91 5.98
CA LYS A 133 -14.52 6.37 6.08
C LYS A 133 -15.05 6.93 7.40
N ASP A 134 -16.22 6.48 7.81
CA ASP A 134 -16.89 6.93 9.03
C ASP A 134 -16.39 6.21 10.29
N TYR A 135 -15.65 5.11 10.12
CA TYR A 135 -15.04 4.39 11.23
C TYR A 135 -13.99 5.25 11.97
N PRO A 136 -14.02 5.36 13.31
CA PRO A 136 -13.10 6.22 14.05
C PRO A 136 -11.64 5.76 13.94
N ASN A 137 -10.72 6.72 13.95
CA ASN A 137 -9.28 6.49 14.06
C ASN A 137 -8.92 6.21 15.53
N THR A 138 -9.34 5.07 16.08
CA THR A 138 -8.89 4.66 17.42
C THR A 138 -7.57 3.92 17.31
N ASN A 139 -6.49 4.55 17.76
CA ASN A 139 -5.21 3.90 18.00
C ASN A 139 -5.37 3.08 19.29
N ARG A 140 -5.72 1.78 19.19
CA ARG A 140 -5.67 0.86 20.33
C ARG A 140 -4.41 0.02 20.25
#